data_AF-A0A956NW05-F1
#
_entry.id   AF-A0A956NW05-F1
#
_cell.length_a   1.000
_cell.length_b   1.000
_cell.length_c   1.000
_cell.angle_alpha   90.00
_cell.angle_beta   90.00
_cell.angle_gamma   90.00
#
_symmetry.space_group_name_H-M   'P 1'
#
loop_
_entity.id
_entity.type
_entity.pdbx_description
1 polymer ?
#
loop_
_entity_poly.entity_id
_entity_poly.type
_entity_poly.pdbx_seq_one_letter_code
_entity_poly.pdbx_strand_id
1 'polypeptide(L)'
;MTDTNITSGDMYNAFLHGAYEVVSNRQFLNKINVFPIQDGDTGTNLSSLMETIINESTKGETVKKTLESFSDAAIRGARGNSGIIFAQYIYGLSMEISDNEFINYDQYALASKKAAEYAYDAIEQPVEGTILTVMKDWGEALIGQVGSSNTITELMSAAIVVLNDAVVKTQFQLKELRKAKVVDAGANGFAFFIHGMLEYFKKGNTIDPNSINKLQRDSIGVDIEHDMNIEITYRYCTECLVRADGVDTKSIKKSLSPLGDSLIVIANKNQIRIHIHSNEPERVFEVLRQNGNVEYQKVDDMKKQQDTMLRRKSDIALLTDSIADVPQEFIDAKQIHVLNLNILFENTSFIDKLSITPKQLLDYSKDSKVLPTTSQPDEKSIENILLYLSTHYKSLIVMTVSKQLSGTYSTIKRVANRMESGDFKIDVIDTKQNSGAQGLLVAKAADLISEGYPQKEIVDTITADVARSKILVRVKNLDNMIKSGRLSTTTGKIGKKIGLKPIVTLDEEGKGALDSISFTTKASLNKLVKHVKKIMKNHIIESYSIVHVDNLEEAIEVERLFTDLIGKKPRYITETSSIIAVGAGAGAVALSYILKK
;
A
#
# COMPACT_ATOMS: atom_id res chain seq x y z
N MET A 1 1.87 -21.38 41.19
CA MET A 1 0.48 -21.18 40.74
C MET A 1 -0.05 -22.54 40.39
N THR A 2 -1.29 -22.88 40.77
CA THR A 2 -1.91 -24.11 40.24
C THR A 2 -2.45 -23.77 38.86
N ASP A 3 -1.70 -24.14 37.81
CA ASP A 3 -2.01 -23.89 36.38
C ASP A 3 -3.22 -24.70 35.86
N THR A 4 -4.16 -25.03 36.76
CA THR A 4 -5.44 -25.66 36.48
C THR A 4 -6.50 -24.64 36.07
N ASN A 5 -6.42 -23.42 36.64
CA ASN A 5 -7.32 -22.31 36.35
C ASN A 5 -6.51 -21.19 35.68
N ILE A 6 -6.87 -20.85 34.44
CA ILE A 6 -6.27 -19.78 33.66
C ILE A 6 -7.04 -18.50 33.96
N THR A 7 -6.39 -17.54 34.59
CA THR A 7 -7.00 -16.24 34.91
C THR A 7 -6.90 -15.27 33.73
N SER A 8 -7.63 -14.16 33.80
CA SER A 8 -7.49 -13.05 32.86
C SER A 8 -6.03 -12.52 32.80
N GLY A 9 -5.32 -12.48 33.92
CA GLY A 9 -3.92 -12.06 33.98
C GLY A 9 -2.97 -13.05 33.29
N ASP A 10 -3.22 -14.35 33.46
CA ASP A 10 -2.43 -15.39 32.80
C ASP A 10 -2.62 -15.35 31.30
N MET A 11 -3.88 -15.24 30.85
CA MET A 11 -4.19 -15.13 29.42
C MET A 11 -3.53 -13.89 28.81
N TYR A 12 -3.62 -12.75 29.48
CA TYR A 12 -3.03 -11.50 29.02
C TYR A 12 -1.51 -11.63 28.84
N ASN A 13 -0.80 -12.09 29.87
CA ASN A 13 0.66 -12.21 29.81
C ASN A 13 1.12 -13.28 28.83
N ALA A 14 0.44 -14.44 28.77
CA ALA A 14 0.76 -15.49 27.81
C ALA A 14 0.65 -14.99 26.36
N PHE A 15 -0.43 -14.30 26.02
CA PHE A 15 -0.62 -13.70 24.69
C PHE A 15 0.47 -12.70 24.35
N LEU A 16 0.84 -11.84 25.30
CA LEU A 16 1.95 -10.91 25.08
C LEU A 16 3.25 -11.68 24.80
N HIS A 17 3.61 -12.69 25.60
CA HIS A 17 4.81 -13.50 25.35
C HIS A 17 4.81 -14.11 23.96
N GLY A 18 3.68 -14.63 23.50
CA GLY A 18 3.51 -15.10 22.12
C GLY A 18 3.76 -13.98 21.09
N ALA A 19 3.16 -12.81 21.29
CA ALA A 19 3.33 -11.67 20.40
C ALA A 19 4.79 -11.20 20.32
N TYR A 20 5.51 -11.15 21.43
CA TYR A 20 6.93 -10.82 21.48
C TYR A 20 7.81 -11.81 20.72
N GLU A 21 7.53 -13.12 20.82
CA GLU A 21 8.31 -14.14 20.10
C GLU A 21 8.14 -13.99 18.58
N VAL A 22 6.92 -13.69 18.10
CA VAL A 22 6.69 -13.42 16.67
C VAL A 22 7.46 -12.19 16.20
N VAL A 23 7.39 -11.07 16.94
CA VAL A 23 8.10 -9.84 16.60
C VAL A 23 9.63 -10.05 16.56
N SER A 24 10.16 -10.84 17.50
CA SER A 24 11.59 -11.15 17.58
C SER A 24 12.10 -12.00 16.41
N ASN A 25 11.21 -12.72 15.72
CA ASN A 25 11.52 -13.58 14.57
C ASN A 25 11.09 -12.96 13.23
N ARG A 26 10.73 -11.66 13.18
CA ARG A 26 10.27 -10.94 11.99
C ARG A 26 11.12 -11.17 10.74
N GLN A 27 12.44 -11.00 10.85
CA GLN A 27 13.35 -11.11 9.71
C GLN A 27 13.42 -12.54 9.16
N PHE A 28 13.41 -13.54 10.05
CA PHE A 28 13.38 -14.93 9.65
C PHE A 28 12.09 -15.27 8.91
N LEU A 29 10.94 -14.82 9.41
CA LEU A 29 9.64 -15.02 8.77
C LEU A 29 9.58 -14.36 7.38
N ASN A 30 10.10 -13.13 7.24
CA ASN A 30 10.22 -12.46 5.94
C ASN A 30 11.10 -13.25 4.97
N LYS A 31 12.19 -13.82 5.46
CA LYS A 31 13.13 -14.58 4.64
C LYS A 31 12.47 -15.83 4.04
N ILE A 32 11.70 -16.58 4.82
CA ILE A 32 11.04 -17.81 4.34
C ILE A 32 9.70 -17.57 3.61
N ASN A 33 9.29 -16.30 3.42
CA ASN A 33 8.04 -15.96 2.75
C ASN A 33 8.12 -16.18 1.24
N VAL A 34 7.64 -17.33 0.78
CA VAL A 34 7.68 -17.73 -0.63
C VAL A 34 6.32 -18.17 -1.21
N PHE A 35 5.26 -18.14 -0.40
CA PHE A 35 3.90 -18.54 -0.77
C PHE A 35 2.86 -17.58 -0.18
N PRO A 36 1.78 -17.24 -0.92
CA PRO A 36 1.59 -17.49 -2.35
C PRO A 36 2.49 -16.61 -3.22
N ILE A 37 3.01 -15.53 -2.65
CA ILE A 37 3.82 -14.53 -3.34
C ILE A 37 5.10 -14.34 -2.55
N GLN A 38 6.23 -14.38 -3.25
CA GLN A 38 7.54 -14.12 -2.66
C GLN A 38 7.81 -12.62 -2.64
N ASP A 39 7.14 -11.90 -1.74
CA ASP A 39 7.28 -10.46 -1.52
C ASP A 39 8.04 -10.12 -0.23
N GLY A 40 8.40 -11.13 0.57
CA GLY A 40 9.21 -10.97 1.76
C GLY A 40 8.53 -10.19 2.90
N ASP A 41 7.19 -10.12 2.94
CA ASP A 41 6.46 -9.28 3.89
C ASP A 41 5.73 -10.01 5.05
N THR A 42 5.58 -11.35 5.01
CA THR A 42 4.76 -12.10 5.99
C THR A 42 5.19 -11.82 7.44
N GLY A 43 6.50 -11.80 7.72
CA GLY A 43 7.01 -11.44 9.04
C GLY A 43 6.68 -10.01 9.43
N THR A 44 6.78 -9.06 8.51
CA THR A 44 6.38 -7.65 8.72
C THR A 44 4.89 -7.53 9.01
N ASN A 45 4.05 -8.24 8.27
CA ASN A 45 2.59 -8.26 8.43
C ASN A 45 2.18 -8.85 9.79
N LEU A 46 2.72 -10.02 10.15
CA LEU A 46 2.48 -10.63 11.45
C LEU A 46 3.03 -9.77 12.60
N SER A 47 4.23 -9.22 12.46
CA SER A 47 4.81 -8.36 13.50
C SER A 47 3.98 -7.09 13.70
N SER A 48 3.44 -6.49 12.64
CA SER A 48 2.56 -5.33 12.76
C SER A 48 1.29 -5.67 13.55
N LEU A 49 0.68 -6.82 13.30
CA LEU A 49 -0.47 -7.28 14.09
C LEU A 49 -0.10 -7.46 15.56
N MET A 50 1.04 -8.10 15.82
CA MET A 50 1.51 -8.39 17.18
C MET A 50 1.91 -7.11 17.94
N GLU A 51 2.55 -6.15 17.28
CA GLU A 51 2.85 -4.83 17.82
C GLU A 51 1.56 -4.06 18.18
N THR A 52 0.52 -4.11 17.33
CA THR A 52 -0.79 -3.51 17.66
C THR A 52 -1.41 -4.19 18.89
N ILE A 53 -1.37 -5.52 18.97
CA ILE A 53 -1.82 -6.27 20.15
C ILE A 53 -1.06 -5.81 21.40
N ILE A 54 0.27 -5.76 21.35
CA ILE A 54 1.12 -5.37 22.49
C ILE A 54 0.80 -3.94 22.96
N ASN A 55 0.56 -3.02 22.03
CA ASN A 55 0.42 -1.60 22.35
C ASN A 55 -1.02 -1.16 22.68
N GLU A 56 -2.03 -1.83 22.14
CA GLU A 56 -3.43 -1.36 22.20
C GLU A 56 -4.38 -2.28 22.98
N SER A 57 -3.99 -3.52 23.27
CA SER A 57 -4.83 -4.43 24.06
C SER A 57 -4.74 -4.11 25.56
N THR A 58 -5.77 -4.51 26.30
CA THR A 58 -5.85 -4.31 27.75
C THR A 58 -6.36 -5.57 28.44
N LYS A 59 -5.87 -5.81 29.66
CA LYS A 59 -6.38 -6.87 30.52
C LYS A 59 -7.79 -6.51 31.00
N GLY A 60 -8.78 -7.30 30.64
CA GLY A 60 -10.16 -7.20 31.12
C GLY A 60 -10.37 -7.87 32.48
N GLU A 61 -11.56 -7.69 33.04
CA GLU A 61 -11.98 -8.33 34.30
C GLU A 61 -12.10 -9.85 34.18
N THR A 62 -12.48 -10.34 33.00
CA THR A 62 -12.66 -11.77 32.68
C THR A 62 -11.74 -12.18 31.54
N VAL A 63 -11.50 -13.48 31.40
CA VAL A 63 -10.71 -14.03 30.28
C VAL A 63 -11.34 -13.64 28.93
N LYS A 64 -12.67 -13.67 28.86
CA LYS A 64 -13.42 -13.25 27.67
C LYS A 64 -13.14 -11.80 27.30
N LYS A 65 -13.28 -10.85 28.24
CA LYS A 65 -13.03 -9.42 27.97
C LYS A 65 -11.58 -9.16 27.53
N THR A 66 -10.62 -9.91 28.06
CA THR A 66 -9.21 -9.85 27.61
C THR A 66 -9.07 -10.33 26.17
N LEU A 67 -9.67 -11.46 25.80
CA LEU A 67 -9.66 -11.96 24.42
C LEU A 67 -10.42 -11.05 23.45
N GLU A 68 -11.52 -10.43 23.87
CA GLU A 68 -12.23 -9.40 23.09
C GLU A 68 -11.31 -8.19 22.84
N SER A 69 -10.57 -7.73 23.85
CA SER A 69 -9.59 -6.64 23.68
C SER A 69 -8.45 -7.03 22.72
N PHE A 70 -7.96 -8.28 22.77
CA PHE A 70 -7.00 -8.79 21.80
C PHE A 70 -7.58 -8.87 20.40
N SER A 71 -8.81 -9.35 20.26
CA SER A 71 -9.50 -9.43 18.97
C SER A 71 -9.65 -8.06 18.32
N ASP A 72 -10.07 -7.05 19.08
CA ASP A 72 -10.23 -5.68 18.55
C ASP A 72 -8.89 -5.10 18.09
N ALA A 73 -7.81 -5.30 18.88
CA ALA A 73 -6.48 -4.88 18.49
C ALA A 73 -5.96 -5.67 17.26
N ALA A 74 -6.20 -6.99 17.21
CA ALA A 74 -5.78 -7.86 16.12
C ALA A 74 -6.46 -7.48 14.81
N ILE A 75 -7.78 -7.23 14.79
CA ILE A 75 -8.52 -6.83 13.58
C ILE A 75 -8.01 -5.48 13.04
N ARG A 76 -7.71 -4.51 13.92
CA ARG A 76 -7.12 -3.23 13.51
C ARG A 76 -5.71 -3.39 12.95
N GLY A 77 -4.89 -4.20 13.61
CA GLY A 77 -3.47 -4.40 13.30
C GLY A 77 -3.19 -5.42 12.19
N ALA A 78 -4.16 -6.26 11.84
CA ALA A 78 -4.02 -7.32 10.85
C ALA A 78 -3.61 -6.76 9.49
N ARG A 79 -2.66 -7.41 8.83
CA ARG A 79 -2.22 -7.11 7.46
C ARG A 79 -1.91 -8.40 6.73
N GLY A 80 -2.10 -8.40 5.41
CA GLY A 80 -1.96 -9.56 4.55
C GLY A 80 -2.85 -10.75 4.96
N ASN A 81 -2.75 -11.83 4.18
CA ASN A 81 -3.52 -13.04 4.44
C ASN A 81 -3.22 -13.65 5.81
N SER A 82 -1.94 -13.93 6.10
CA SER A 82 -1.54 -14.58 7.35
C SER A 82 -1.95 -13.78 8.59
N GLY A 83 -1.83 -12.45 8.58
CA GLY A 83 -2.23 -11.61 9.71
C GLY A 83 -3.75 -11.58 9.91
N ILE A 84 -4.53 -11.49 8.82
CA ILE A 84 -6.00 -11.48 8.92
C ILE A 84 -6.54 -12.84 9.39
N ILE A 85 -5.95 -13.94 8.93
CA ILE A 85 -6.28 -15.29 9.40
C ILE A 85 -5.95 -15.43 10.89
N PHE A 86 -4.80 -14.91 11.33
CA PHE A 86 -4.44 -14.90 12.75
C PHE A 86 -5.45 -14.08 13.58
N ALA A 87 -5.79 -12.87 13.13
CA ALA A 87 -6.80 -12.06 13.80
C ALA A 87 -8.15 -12.78 13.92
N GLN A 88 -8.54 -13.54 12.90
CA GLN A 88 -9.75 -14.34 12.93
C GLN A 88 -9.68 -15.49 13.94
N TYR A 89 -8.54 -16.15 14.06
CA TYR A 89 -8.34 -17.18 15.09
C TYR A 89 -8.49 -16.57 16.51
N ILE A 90 -7.91 -15.39 16.74
CA ILE A 90 -8.07 -14.68 18.03
C ILE A 90 -9.53 -14.28 18.27
N TYR A 91 -10.23 -13.82 17.24
CA TYR A 91 -11.67 -13.54 17.31
C TYR A 91 -12.46 -14.80 17.68
N GLY A 92 -12.21 -15.93 17.00
CA GLY A 92 -12.84 -17.22 17.30
C GLY A 92 -12.60 -17.67 18.75
N LEU A 93 -11.38 -17.48 19.28
CA LEU A 93 -11.08 -17.73 20.69
C LEU A 93 -11.97 -16.88 21.63
N SER A 94 -12.12 -15.58 21.32
CA SER A 94 -12.95 -14.68 22.14
C SER A 94 -14.43 -15.08 22.14
N MET A 95 -14.90 -15.69 21.05
CA MET A 95 -16.28 -16.09 20.90
C MET A 95 -16.63 -17.37 21.64
N GLU A 96 -15.68 -18.29 21.73
CA GLU A 96 -15.90 -19.63 22.29
C GLU A 96 -15.56 -19.73 23.79
N ILE A 97 -15.03 -18.65 24.37
CA ILE A 97 -14.78 -18.55 25.80
C ILE A 97 -15.98 -17.90 26.52
N SER A 98 -16.41 -18.55 27.61
CA SER A 98 -17.43 -18.06 28.53
C SER A 98 -16.95 -16.86 29.34
N ASP A 99 -17.86 -15.96 29.71
CA ASP A 99 -17.56 -14.76 30.50
C ASP A 99 -17.40 -15.07 32.00
N ASN A 100 -16.30 -15.74 32.35
CA ASN A 100 -15.94 -16.15 33.71
C ASN A 100 -14.61 -15.54 34.16
N GLU A 101 -14.41 -15.43 35.47
CA GLU A 101 -13.18 -14.91 36.09
C GLU A 101 -11.93 -15.76 35.71
N PHE A 102 -12.13 -17.08 35.60
CA PHE A 102 -11.14 -18.03 35.14
C PHE A 102 -11.77 -19.06 34.20
N ILE A 103 -10.92 -19.71 33.39
CA ILE A 103 -11.28 -20.88 32.59
C ILE A 103 -10.35 -22.04 32.93
N ASN A 104 -10.77 -23.28 32.67
CA ASN A 104 -9.88 -24.43 32.76
C ASN A 104 -9.22 -24.74 31.40
N TYR A 105 -8.27 -25.67 31.40
CA TYR A 105 -7.54 -26.06 30.19
C TYR A 105 -8.42 -26.79 29.17
N ASP A 106 -9.51 -27.47 29.59
CA ASP A 106 -10.49 -28.10 28.68
C ASP A 106 -11.23 -27.05 27.84
N GLN A 107 -11.66 -25.96 28.50
CA GLN A 107 -12.31 -24.83 27.84
C GLN A 107 -11.35 -24.16 26.85
N TYR A 108 -10.08 -24.00 27.21
CA TYR A 108 -9.06 -23.48 26.29
C TYR A 108 -8.84 -24.41 25.09
N ALA A 109 -8.77 -25.72 25.30
CA ALA A 109 -8.62 -26.72 24.23
C ALA A 109 -9.80 -26.68 23.24
N LEU A 110 -11.04 -26.65 23.77
CA LEU A 110 -12.24 -26.56 22.95
C LEU A 110 -12.33 -25.25 22.18
N ALA A 111 -12.04 -24.12 22.84
CA ALA A 111 -12.02 -22.82 22.18
C ALA A 111 -10.95 -22.75 21.09
N SER A 112 -9.75 -23.30 21.32
CA SER A 112 -8.67 -23.34 20.32
C SER A 112 -9.03 -24.16 19.09
N LYS A 113 -9.68 -25.32 19.28
CA LYS A 113 -10.18 -26.12 18.16
C LYS A 113 -11.21 -25.34 17.33
N LYS A 114 -12.21 -24.76 17.98
CA LYS A 114 -13.25 -24.01 17.28
C LYS A 114 -12.70 -22.74 16.64
N ALA A 115 -11.75 -22.05 17.27
CA ALA A 115 -11.08 -20.89 16.69
C ALA A 115 -10.41 -21.19 15.34
N ALA A 116 -9.88 -22.41 15.16
CA ALA A 116 -9.42 -22.86 13.85
C ALA A 116 -10.58 -22.91 12.83
N GLU A 117 -11.76 -23.43 13.21
CA GLU A 117 -12.96 -23.44 12.34
C GLU A 117 -13.35 -22.01 11.89
N TYR A 118 -13.33 -21.03 12.80
CA TYR A 118 -13.55 -19.62 12.44
C TYR A 118 -12.54 -19.08 11.42
N ALA A 119 -11.28 -19.51 11.52
CA ALA A 119 -10.21 -19.11 10.59
C ALA A 119 -10.42 -19.72 9.20
N TYR A 120 -10.88 -20.97 9.11
CA TYR A 120 -11.26 -21.59 7.83
C TYR A 120 -12.46 -20.90 7.19
N ASP A 121 -13.52 -20.64 7.96
CA ASP A 121 -14.77 -20.05 7.45
C ASP A 121 -14.61 -18.60 6.95
N ALA A 122 -13.57 -17.89 7.41
CA ALA A 122 -13.26 -16.53 6.97
C ALA A 122 -12.76 -16.46 5.52
N ILE A 123 -12.21 -17.55 4.99
CA ILE A 123 -11.55 -17.60 3.69
C ILE A 123 -12.47 -18.29 2.68
N GLU A 124 -12.61 -17.73 1.47
CA GLU A 124 -13.44 -18.34 0.43
C GLU A 124 -12.87 -19.68 -0.08
N GLN A 125 -11.53 -19.76 -0.21
CA GLN A 125 -10.82 -20.95 -0.65
C GLN A 125 -9.66 -21.27 0.32
N PRO A 126 -9.92 -22.04 1.39
CA PRO A 126 -8.88 -22.48 2.32
C PRO A 126 -7.80 -23.31 1.61
N VAL A 127 -6.54 -23.06 1.95
CA VAL A 127 -5.39 -23.78 1.38
C VAL A 127 -4.71 -24.60 2.47
N GLU A 128 -4.72 -25.92 2.31
CA GLU A 128 -3.98 -26.84 3.18
C GLU A 128 -2.46 -26.72 2.97
N GLY A 129 -1.66 -26.99 3.99
CA GLY A 129 -0.23 -26.72 4.00
C GLY A 129 0.13 -25.28 4.36
N THR A 130 -0.80 -24.54 4.97
CA THR A 130 -0.60 -23.16 5.44
C THR A 130 -0.85 -23.04 6.95
N ILE A 131 -0.81 -21.82 7.48
CA ILE A 131 -1.22 -21.47 8.85
C ILE A 131 -2.54 -22.14 9.28
N LEU A 132 -3.49 -22.34 8.37
CA LEU A 132 -4.78 -22.98 8.65
C LEU A 132 -4.63 -24.44 9.09
N THR A 133 -3.81 -25.22 8.38
CA THR A 133 -3.55 -26.63 8.71
C THR A 133 -2.93 -26.73 10.09
N VAL A 134 -1.98 -25.84 10.40
CA VAL A 134 -1.31 -25.83 11.70
C VAL A 134 -2.24 -25.40 12.85
N MET A 135 -3.13 -24.42 12.62
CA MET A 135 -4.16 -24.04 13.60
C MET A 135 -5.14 -25.20 13.89
N LYS A 136 -5.54 -25.93 12.85
CA LYS A 136 -6.41 -27.11 12.99
C LYS A 136 -5.71 -28.23 13.76
N ASP A 137 -4.51 -28.61 13.35
CA ASP A 137 -3.72 -29.67 13.98
C ASP A 137 -3.41 -29.33 15.45
N TRP A 138 -3.17 -28.05 15.77
CA TRP A 138 -3.03 -27.56 17.14
C TRP A 138 -4.28 -27.79 17.99
N GLY A 139 -5.45 -27.37 17.48
CA GLY A 139 -6.72 -27.54 18.17
C GLY A 139 -7.08 -29.02 18.39
N GLU A 140 -6.85 -29.86 17.39
CA GLU A 140 -7.05 -31.32 17.48
C GLU A 140 -6.09 -31.96 18.49
N ALA A 141 -4.81 -31.55 18.47
CA ALA A 141 -3.81 -32.03 19.42
C ALA A 141 -4.16 -31.67 20.87
N LEU A 142 -4.58 -30.43 21.13
CA LEU A 142 -5.03 -30.02 22.47
C LEU A 142 -6.17 -30.92 22.97
N ILE A 143 -7.22 -31.12 22.15
CA ILE A 143 -8.34 -31.99 22.52
C ILE A 143 -7.88 -33.42 22.81
N GLY A 144 -6.97 -33.97 22.00
CA GLY A 144 -6.42 -35.31 22.21
C GLY A 144 -5.64 -35.49 23.51
N GLN A 145 -5.08 -34.40 24.07
CA GLN A 145 -4.25 -34.43 25.28
C GLN A 145 -5.00 -34.09 26.58
N VAL A 146 -6.25 -33.61 26.49
CA VAL A 146 -7.08 -33.24 27.66
C VAL A 146 -7.13 -34.36 28.71
N GLY A 147 -7.44 -35.59 28.29
CA GLY A 147 -7.60 -36.71 29.23
C GLY A 147 -6.31 -37.21 29.88
N SER A 148 -5.13 -36.74 29.43
CA SER A 148 -3.81 -37.15 29.93
C SER A 148 -3.02 -36.00 30.58
N SER A 149 -3.66 -34.83 30.75
CA SER A 149 -3.02 -33.62 31.28
C SER A 149 -3.75 -33.15 32.53
N ASN A 150 -3.03 -32.56 33.49
CA ASN A 150 -3.61 -32.01 34.71
C ASN A 150 -3.48 -30.48 34.80
N THR A 151 -2.65 -29.87 33.95
CA THR A 151 -2.40 -28.42 33.90
C THR A 151 -2.35 -27.93 32.47
N ILE A 152 -2.55 -26.62 32.25
CA ILE A 152 -2.37 -26.03 30.91
C ILE A 152 -0.95 -26.22 30.39
N THR A 153 0.05 -26.17 31.28
CA THR A 153 1.46 -26.37 30.96
C THR A 153 1.74 -27.77 30.43
N GLU A 154 1.18 -28.81 31.06
CA GLU A 154 1.26 -30.20 30.58
C GLU A 154 0.54 -30.36 29.24
N LEU A 155 -0.68 -29.83 29.14
CA LEU A 155 -1.51 -29.92 27.93
C LEU A 155 -0.81 -29.32 26.71
N MET A 156 -0.35 -28.07 26.84
CA MET A 156 0.35 -27.37 25.76
C MET A 156 1.69 -28.03 25.44
N SER A 157 2.44 -28.49 26.45
CA SER A 157 3.72 -29.18 26.22
C SER A 157 3.56 -30.50 25.46
N ALA A 158 2.46 -31.23 25.67
CA ALA A 158 2.17 -32.44 24.91
C ALA A 158 1.73 -32.10 23.47
N ALA A 159 0.86 -31.10 23.30
CA ALA A 159 0.34 -30.70 21.99
C ALA A 159 1.38 -30.01 21.09
N ILE A 160 2.41 -29.35 21.66
CA ILE A 160 3.43 -28.62 20.89
C ILE A 160 4.22 -29.53 19.92
N VAL A 161 4.32 -30.82 20.23
CA VAL A 161 5.00 -31.80 19.37
C VAL A 161 4.26 -31.93 18.04
N VAL A 162 2.93 -31.99 18.08
CA VAL A 162 2.08 -32.05 16.88
C VAL A 162 2.12 -30.73 16.13
N LEU A 163 2.08 -29.60 16.82
CA LEU A 163 2.22 -28.27 16.22
C LEU A 163 3.51 -28.15 15.39
N ASN A 164 4.65 -28.53 15.96
CA ASN A 164 5.94 -28.44 15.29
C ASN A 164 6.02 -29.39 14.07
N ASP A 165 5.49 -30.61 14.21
CA ASP A 165 5.41 -31.56 13.09
C ASP A 165 4.50 -31.05 11.97
N ALA A 166 3.37 -30.42 12.31
CA ALA A 166 2.48 -29.78 11.36
C ALA A 166 3.18 -28.66 10.59
N VAL A 167 3.96 -27.80 11.27
CA VAL A 167 4.78 -26.77 10.60
C VAL A 167 5.77 -27.39 9.64
N VAL A 168 6.50 -28.43 10.03
CA VAL A 168 7.45 -29.11 9.14
C VAL A 168 6.76 -29.72 7.92
N LYS A 169 5.56 -30.31 8.10
CA LYS A 169 4.77 -30.89 7.01
C LYS A 169 4.35 -29.87 5.96
N THR A 170 4.17 -28.60 6.30
CA THR A 170 3.80 -27.54 5.32
C THR A 170 4.76 -27.49 4.14
N GLN A 171 6.07 -27.68 4.38
CA GLN A 171 7.10 -27.75 3.34
C GLN A 171 6.77 -28.78 2.26
N PHE A 172 6.15 -29.90 2.64
CA PHE A 172 5.86 -30.99 1.73
C PHE A 172 4.43 -30.98 1.19
N GLN A 173 3.55 -30.14 1.73
CA GLN A 173 2.15 -30.05 1.30
C GLN A 173 1.96 -29.11 0.11
N LEU A 174 2.75 -28.03 0.03
CA LEU A 174 2.72 -27.08 -1.08
C LEU A 174 3.95 -27.21 -1.98
N LYS A 175 3.74 -27.10 -3.30
CA LYS A 175 4.79 -27.30 -4.31
C LYS A 175 5.85 -26.20 -4.23
N GLU A 176 5.41 -24.98 -3.98
CA GLU A 176 6.20 -23.75 -3.85
C GLU A 176 7.15 -23.86 -2.65
N LEU A 177 6.60 -24.20 -1.48
CA LEU A 177 7.36 -24.43 -0.25
C LEU A 177 8.38 -25.57 -0.42
N ARG A 178 7.97 -26.68 -1.06
CA ARG A 178 8.85 -27.83 -1.31
C ARG A 178 10.05 -27.47 -2.17
N LYS A 179 9.83 -26.71 -3.24
CA LYS A 179 10.89 -26.25 -4.15
C LYS A 179 11.86 -25.31 -3.43
N ALA A 180 11.34 -24.34 -2.70
CA ALA A 180 12.13 -23.39 -1.94
C ALA A 180 12.80 -24.00 -0.69
N LYS A 181 12.44 -25.24 -0.32
CA LYS A 181 12.93 -25.97 0.86
C LYS A 181 12.68 -25.21 2.17
N VAL A 182 11.55 -24.53 2.26
CA VAL A 182 11.11 -23.78 3.45
C VAL A 182 9.72 -24.24 3.89
N VAL A 183 9.36 -23.95 5.14
CA VAL A 183 7.99 -24.13 5.68
C VAL A 183 7.15 -22.89 5.41
N ASP A 184 5.84 -22.99 5.60
CA ASP A 184 4.95 -21.84 5.52
C ASP A 184 5.31 -20.78 6.59
N ALA A 185 5.51 -19.54 6.14
CA ALA A 185 5.90 -18.43 7.01
C ALA A 185 4.80 -18.09 8.03
N GLY A 186 3.54 -18.12 7.61
CA GLY A 186 2.38 -17.88 8.48
C GLY A 186 2.27 -18.93 9.59
N ALA A 187 2.36 -20.21 9.22
CA ALA A 187 2.33 -21.34 10.13
C ALA A 187 3.46 -21.30 11.16
N ASN A 188 4.68 -20.97 10.73
CA ASN A 188 5.82 -20.83 11.63
C ASN A 188 5.63 -19.64 12.59
N GLY A 189 5.08 -18.53 12.09
CA GLY A 189 4.67 -17.40 12.93
C GLY A 189 3.65 -17.79 14.01
N PHE A 190 2.63 -18.57 13.66
CA PHE A 190 1.69 -19.12 14.64
C PHE A 190 2.38 -20.04 15.66
N ALA A 191 3.32 -20.87 15.22
CA ALA A 191 4.07 -21.71 16.15
C ALA A 191 4.93 -20.88 17.11
N PHE A 192 5.64 -19.85 16.65
CA PHE A 192 6.37 -18.94 17.53
C PHE A 192 5.47 -18.29 18.58
N PHE A 193 4.26 -17.88 18.20
CA PHE A 193 3.28 -17.35 19.14
C PHE A 193 2.91 -18.37 20.23
N ILE A 194 2.60 -19.61 19.87
CA ILE A 194 2.26 -20.66 20.84
C ILE A 194 3.46 -21.02 21.73
N HIS A 195 4.68 -21.06 21.17
CA HIS A 195 5.91 -21.25 21.96
C HIS A 195 6.09 -20.15 23.01
N GLY A 196 5.88 -18.88 22.63
CA GLY A 196 5.92 -17.77 23.58
C GLY A 196 4.87 -17.90 24.69
N MET A 197 3.63 -18.24 24.34
CA MET A 197 2.58 -18.51 25.36
C MET A 197 3.00 -19.62 26.33
N LEU A 198 3.55 -20.73 25.81
CA LEU A 198 4.00 -21.86 26.63
C LEU A 198 5.17 -21.48 27.55
N GLU A 199 6.10 -20.64 27.07
CA GLU A 199 7.21 -20.15 27.90
C GLU A 199 6.71 -19.35 29.10
N TYR A 200 5.66 -18.52 28.94
CA TYR A 200 5.00 -17.87 30.08
C TYR A 200 4.48 -18.88 31.10
N PHE A 201 3.74 -19.91 30.66
CA PHE A 201 3.20 -20.90 31.60
C PHE A 201 4.28 -21.73 32.28
N LYS A 202 5.44 -21.93 31.65
CA LYS A 202 6.59 -22.63 32.26
C LYS A 202 7.38 -21.77 33.23
N LYS A 203 7.56 -20.48 32.96
CA LYS A 203 8.56 -19.63 33.63
C LYS A 203 7.98 -18.38 34.31
N GLY A 204 6.69 -18.09 34.10
CA GLY A 204 6.05 -16.84 34.49
C GLY A 204 6.43 -15.66 33.59
N ASN A 205 6.17 -14.45 34.06
CA ASN A 205 6.46 -13.25 33.26
C ASN A 205 7.96 -12.92 33.22
N THR A 206 8.59 -13.18 32.07
CA THR A 206 10.00 -12.92 31.78
C THR A 206 10.22 -11.81 30.74
N ILE A 207 9.16 -11.19 30.22
CA ILE A 207 9.31 -10.09 29.26
C ILE A 207 9.90 -8.89 30.00
N ASP A 208 11.02 -8.37 29.49
CA ASP A 208 11.42 -7.00 29.74
C ASP A 208 10.77 -6.08 28.68
N PRO A 209 9.86 -5.16 29.06
CA PRO A 209 9.18 -4.26 28.14
C PRO A 209 10.13 -3.39 27.30
N ASN A 210 11.37 -3.17 27.76
CA ASN A 210 12.38 -2.37 27.06
C ASN A 210 13.17 -3.17 26.00
N SER A 211 12.93 -4.48 25.88
CA SER A 211 13.71 -5.38 25.02
C SER A 211 13.28 -5.40 23.54
N ILE A 212 12.13 -4.81 23.18
CA ILE A 212 11.58 -4.84 21.80
C ILE A 212 12.59 -4.32 20.77
N ASN A 213 13.35 -3.29 21.13
CA ASN A 213 14.32 -2.67 20.23
C ASN A 213 15.64 -3.45 20.10
N LYS A 214 15.86 -4.52 20.89
CA LYS A 214 17.14 -5.26 20.95
C LYS A 214 17.07 -6.69 20.40
N LEU A 215 15.90 -7.18 20.03
CA LEU A 215 15.71 -8.57 19.63
C LEU A 215 15.67 -8.68 18.10
N GLN A 216 16.83 -8.61 17.47
CA GLN A 216 17.04 -9.20 16.16
C GLN A 216 17.98 -10.38 16.37
N ARG A 217 17.48 -11.61 16.25
CA ARG A 217 18.38 -12.77 16.18
C ARG A 217 19.05 -12.76 14.82
N ASP A 218 20.38 -12.87 14.80
CA ASP A 218 21.17 -13.02 13.58
C ASP A 218 20.61 -14.18 12.75
N SER A 219 20.20 -13.85 11.53
CA SER A 219 19.61 -14.79 10.59
C SER A 219 20.62 -15.86 10.18
N ILE A 220 20.29 -17.13 10.46
CA ILE A 220 20.99 -18.28 9.88
C ILE A 220 20.85 -18.20 8.34
N GLY A 221 21.95 -18.43 7.64
CA GLY A 221 22.03 -18.44 6.18
C GLY A 221 21.19 -19.54 5.55
N VAL A 222 19.89 -19.31 5.37
CA VAL A 222 19.05 -20.06 4.43
C VAL A 222 19.33 -19.52 3.02
N ASP A 223 19.95 -20.34 2.18
CA ASP A 223 20.05 -20.10 0.74
C ASP A 223 18.72 -20.52 0.10
N ILE A 224 17.95 -19.55 -0.38
CA ILE A 224 16.67 -19.79 -1.05
C ILE A 224 16.94 -19.91 -2.54
N GLU A 225 16.56 -21.02 -3.17
CA GLU A 225 16.65 -21.19 -4.62
C GLU A 225 15.71 -20.19 -5.32
N HIS A 226 16.25 -19.36 -6.22
CA HIS A 226 15.60 -18.19 -6.82
C HIS A 226 14.68 -18.49 -8.03
N ASP A 227 14.22 -19.74 -8.20
CA ASP A 227 13.55 -20.18 -9.44
C ASP A 227 12.03 -20.37 -9.26
N MET A 228 11.34 -19.31 -8.81
CA MET A 228 9.88 -19.31 -8.68
C MET A 228 9.24 -18.20 -9.51
N ASN A 229 8.97 -18.53 -10.77
CA ASN A 229 8.07 -17.75 -11.61
C ASN A 229 6.61 -18.10 -11.25
N ILE A 230 6.07 -17.48 -10.20
CA ILE A 230 4.64 -17.61 -9.87
C ILE A 230 3.87 -16.64 -10.75
N GLU A 231 2.87 -17.15 -11.47
CA GLU A 231 2.01 -16.33 -12.32
C GLU A 231 1.08 -15.49 -11.44
N ILE A 232 1.18 -14.17 -11.55
CA ILE A 232 0.34 -13.23 -10.79
C ILE A 232 -0.94 -12.99 -11.61
N THR A 233 -2.06 -13.55 -11.13
CA THR A 233 -3.38 -13.38 -11.76
C THR A 233 -3.94 -11.97 -11.57
N TYR A 234 -3.84 -11.44 -10.35
CA TYR A 234 -4.30 -10.11 -9.98
C TYR A 234 -3.14 -9.27 -9.47
N ARG A 235 -3.01 -8.05 -9.98
CA ARG A 235 -1.85 -7.19 -9.77
C ARG A 235 -1.70 -6.68 -8.34
N TYR A 236 -2.82 -6.32 -7.71
CA TYR A 236 -2.79 -5.56 -6.46
C TYR A 236 -3.28 -6.38 -5.28
N CYS A 237 -2.50 -6.39 -4.20
CA CYS A 237 -2.96 -6.75 -2.87
C CYS A 237 -3.72 -5.56 -2.28
N THR A 238 -5.02 -5.73 -2.01
CA THR A 238 -5.90 -4.67 -1.52
C THR A 238 -6.41 -5.02 -0.13
N GLU A 239 -6.10 -4.17 0.85
CA GLU A 239 -6.59 -4.31 2.23
C GLU A 239 -7.41 -3.10 2.66
N CYS A 240 -8.45 -3.36 3.45
CA CYS A 240 -9.34 -2.32 3.95
C CYS A 240 -9.82 -2.61 5.38
N LEU A 241 -9.86 -1.58 6.24
CA LEU A 241 -10.61 -1.59 7.49
C LEU A 241 -11.81 -0.66 7.35
N VAL A 242 -13.00 -1.20 7.59
CA VAL A 242 -14.26 -0.46 7.54
C VAL A 242 -14.87 -0.46 8.94
N ARG A 243 -15.19 0.72 9.47
CA ARG A 243 -16.04 0.84 10.65
C ARG A 243 -17.50 0.76 10.21
N ALA A 244 -18.19 -0.25 10.70
CA ALA A 244 -19.59 -0.50 10.40
C ALA A 244 -20.23 -1.37 11.47
N ASP A 245 -21.48 -1.07 11.83
CA ASP A 245 -22.23 -1.82 12.84
C ASP A 245 -23.12 -2.89 12.17
N GLY A 246 -23.02 -4.14 12.65
CA GLY A 246 -23.99 -5.20 12.30
C GLY A 246 -24.02 -5.60 10.82
N VAL A 247 -22.87 -5.63 10.15
CA VAL A 247 -22.81 -5.93 8.71
C VAL A 247 -22.78 -7.42 8.41
N ASP A 248 -23.56 -7.83 7.41
CA ASP A 248 -23.55 -9.20 6.89
C ASP A 248 -22.30 -9.46 6.04
N THR A 249 -21.33 -10.16 6.64
CA THR A 249 -20.10 -10.58 5.96
C THR A 249 -20.37 -11.44 4.73
N LYS A 250 -21.49 -12.19 4.67
CA LYS A 250 -21.84 -12.99 3.49
C LYS A 250 -22.23 -12.12 2.30
N SER A 251 -22.98 -11.04 2.54
CA SER A 251 -23.33 -10.06 1.50
C SER A 251 -22.09 -9.33 0.96
N ILE A 252 -21.17 -8.92 1.85
CA ILE A 252 -19.89 -8.33 1.43
C ILE A 252 -19.08 -9.32 0.61
N LYS A 253 -18.91 -10.56 1.09
CA LYS A 253 -18.19 -11.61 0.35
C LYS A 253 -18.76 -11.75 -1.05
N LYS A 254 -20.07 -11.94 -1.18
CA LYS A 254 -20.76 -12.05 -2.47
C LYS A 254 -20.53 -10.85 -3.41
N SER A 255 -20.43 -9.65 -2.86
CA SER A 255 -20.23 -8.43 -3.65
C SER A 255 -18.79 -8.24 -4.09
N LEU A 256 -17.82 -8.76 -3.32
CA LEU A 256 -16.39 -8.64 -3.59
C LEU A 256 -15.79 -9.82 -4.36
N SER A 257 -16.32 -11.03 -4.23
CA SER A 257 -15.81 -12.23 -4.93
C SER A 257 -15.65 -12.04 -6.45
N PRO A 258 -16.52 -11.28 -7.16
CA PRO A 258 -16.31 -11.03 -8.59
C PRO A 258 -15.12 -10.10 -8.92
N LEU A 259 -14.57 -9.38 -7.95
CA LEU A 259 -13.53 -8.36 -8.15
C LEU A 259 -12.10 -8.89 -8.00
N GLY A 260 -11.92 -10.16 -7.67
CA GLY A 260 -10.59 -10.67 -7.34
C GLY A 260 -10.55 -12.12 -6.88
N ASP A 261 -9.38 -12.54 -6.41
CA ASP A 261 -9.19 -13.80 -5.69
C ASP A 261 -8.68 -13.57 -4.26
N SER A 262 -8.45 -14.67 -3.54
CA SER A 262 -7.87 -14.65 -2.20
C SER A 262 -8.67 -13.77 -1.22
N LEU A 263 -9.99 -13.71 -1.40
CA LEU A 263 -10.87 -12.87 -0.61
C LEU A 263 -10.97 -13.41 0.83
N ILE A 264 -10.64 -12.54 1.78
CA ILE A 264 -10.84 -12.75 3.21
C ILE A 264 -11.68 -11.59 3.73
N VAL A 265 -12.78 -11.91 4.42
CA VAL A 265 -13.65 -10.93 5.07
C VAL A 265 -13.89 -11.39 6.50
N ILE A 266 -13.37 -10.62 7.45
CA ILE A 266 -13.55 -10.84 8.88
C ILE A 266 -14.25 -9.63 9.48
N ALA A 267 -15.05 -9.84 10.52
CA ALA A 267 -15.74 -8.77 11.21
C ALA A 267 -15.93 -9.09 12.69
N ASN A 268 -15.93 -8.04 13.52
CA ASN A 268 -16.44 -8.08 14.88
C ASN A 268 -17.74 -7.25 14.96
N LYS A 269 -18.11 -6.75 16.15
CA LYS A 269 -19.35 -5.99 16.36
C LYS A 269 -19.41 -4.67 15.57
N ASN A 270 -18.27 -4.00 15.31
CA ASN A 270 -18.23 -2.62 14.81
C ASN A 270 -17.18 -2.38 13.70
N GLN A 271 -16.46 -3.41 13.28
CA GLN A 271 -15.37 -3.33 12.30
C GLN A 271 -15.37 -4.52 11.37
N ILE A 272 -14.94 -4.27 10.13
CA ILE A 272 -14.75 -5.26 9.08
C ILE A 272 -13.35 -5.09 8.51
N ARG A 273 -12.58 -6.17 8.45
CA ARG A 273 -11.28 -6.21 7.79
C ARG A 273 -11.40 -7.08 6.55
N ILE A 274 -10.93 -6.53 5.43
CA ILE A 274 -10.95 -7.19 4.13
C ILE A 274 -9.53 -7.28 3.58
N HIS A 275 -9.25 -8.40 2.93
CA HIS A 275 -8.13 -8.60 2.00
C HIS A 275 -8.64 -9.22 0.71
N ILE A 276 -8.18 -8.72 -0.43
CA ILE A 276 -8.49 -9.28 -1.75
C ILE A 276 -7.33 -8.96 -2.71
N HIS A 277 -6.99 -9.90 -3.59
CA HIS A 277 -6.14 -9.58 -4.73
C HIS A 277 -7.01 -9.15 -5.91
N SER A 278 -6.82 -7.94 -6.42
CA SER A 278 -7.66 -7.35 -7.46
C SER A 278 -6.84 -6.61 -8.52
N ASN A 279 -7.44 -6.41 -9.69
CA ASN A 279 -6.93 -5.49 -10.73
C ASN A 279 -7.63 -4.12 -10.66
N GLU A 280 -8.71 -3.99 -9.88
CA GLU A 280 -9.54 -2.80 -9.75
C GLU A 280 -9.75 -2.43 -8.25
N PRO A 281 -8.68 -2.08 -7.50
CA PRO A 281 -8.78 -1.77 -6.08
C PRO A 281 -9.78 -0.63 -5.79
N GLU A 282 -9.88 0.36 -6.67
CA GLU A 282 -10.84 1.45 -6.58
C GLU A 282 -12.29 0.97 -6.55
N ARG A 283 -12.58 -0.14 -7.24
CA ARG A 283 -13.92 -0.74 -7.25
C ARG A 283 -14.20 -1.49 -5.96
N VAL A 284 -13.19 -2.14 -5.39
CA VAL A 284 -13.26 -2.75 -4.05
C VAL A 284 -13.60 -1.69 -3.00
N PHE A 285 -12.90 -0.56 -2.99
CA PHE A 285 -13.19 0.52 -2.03
C PHE A 285 -14.55 1.19 -2.28
N GLU A 286 -14.99 1.32 -3.53
CA GLU A 286 -16.32 1.82 -3.86
C GLU A 286 -17.44 0.95 -3.28
N VAL A 287 -17.34 -0.38 -3.40
CA VAL A 287 -18.29 -1.32 -2.79
C VAL A 287 -18.26 -1.20 -1.26
N LEU A 288 -17.06 -1.15 -0.66
CA LEU A 288 -16.90 -1.10 0.79
C LEU A 288 -17.43 0.20 1.42
N ARG A 289 -17.28 1.34 0.72
CA ARG A 289 -17.80 2.64 1.17
C ARG A 289 -19.32 2.66 1.29
N GLN A 290 -20.04 1.81 0.57
CA GLN A 290 -21.50 1.67 0.70
C GLN A 290 -21.92 0.94 1.99
N ASN A 291 -20.98 0.26 2.66
CA ASN A 291 -21.25 -0.58 3.83
C ASN A 291 -20.77 0.04 5.15
N GLY A 292 -20.02 1.14 5.11
CA GLY A 292 -19.54 1.83 6.31
C GLY A 292 -18.45 2.86 6.02
N ASN A 293 -17.81 3.36 7.07
CA ASN A 293 -16.72 4.33 6.93
C ASN A 293 -15.39 3.59 6.76
N VAL A 294 -14.72 3.81 5.63
CA VAL A 294 -13.38 3.26 5.38
C VAL A 294 -12.35 4.03 6.22
N GLU A 295 -11.76 3.36 7.21
CA GLU A 295 -10.78 3.95 8.15
C GLU A 295 -9.33 3.71 7.72
N TYR A 296 -9.06 2.61 7.02
CA TYR A 296 -7.74 2.23 6.54
C TYR A 296 -7.82 1.62 5.15
N GLN A 297 -6.83 1.95 4.32
CA GLN A 297 -6.68 1.42 2.96
C GLN A 297 -5.20 1.11 2.72
N LYS A 298 -4.93 0.01 2.03
CA LYS A 298 -3.61 -0.37 1.54
C LYS A 298 -3.78 -1.00 0.18
N VAL A 299 -2.89 -0.64 -0.75
CA VAL A 299 -2.82 -1.24 -2.07
C VAL A 299 -1.34 -1.43 -2.42
N ASP A 300 -0.90 -2.69 -2.50
CA ASP A 300 0.47 -3.02 -2.89
C ASP A 300 0.48 -3.66 -4.29
N ASP A 301 1.42 -3.24 -5.12
CA ASP A 301 1.61 -3.77 -6.48
C ASP A 301 2.51 -5.01 -6.47
N MET A 302 1.88 -6.18 -6.39
CA MET A 302 2.57 -7.47 -6.28
C MET A 302 3.36 -7.80 -7.55
N LYS A 303 2.82 -7.41 -8.72
CA LYS A 303 3.52 -7.57 -9.99
C LYS A 303 4.82 -6.77 -10.02
N LYS A 304 4.74 -5.51 -9.58
CA LYS A 304 5.89 -4.62 -9.50
C LYS A 304 6.94 -5.15 -8.52
N GLN A 305 6.52 -5.63 -7.36
CA GLN A 305 7.41 -6.23 -6.37
C GLN A 305 8.15 -7.45 -6.93
N GLN A 306 7.41 -8.38 -7.56
CA GLN A 306 8.00 -9.56 -8.19
C GLN A 306 8.99 -9.18 -9.31
N ASP A 307 8.60 -8.25 -10.19
CA ASP A 307 9.46 -7.79 -11.28
C ASP A 307 10.75 -7.11 -10.77
N THR A 308 10.69 -6.39 -9.65
CA THR A 308 11.87 -5.79 -9.01
C THR A 308 12.78 -6.84 -8.38
N MET A 309 12.24 -7.89 -7.78
CA MET A 309 13.03 -8.94 -7.14
C MET A 309 13.65 -9.91 -8.15
N LEU A 310 12.88 -10.34 -9.16
CA LEU A 310 13.25 -11.45 -10.04
C LEU A 310 13.66 -11.02 -11.45
N ARG A 311 13.24 -9.84 -11.92
CA ARG A 311 13.36 -9.42 -13.33
C ARG A 311 13.85 -7.98 -13.47
N ARG A 312 14.73 -7.55 -12.58
CA ARG A 312 15.28 -6.19 -12.56
C ARG A 312 16.05 -5.87 -13.86
N LYS A 313 15.70 -4.76 -14.52
CA LYS A 313 16.28 -4.32 -15.80
C LYS A 313 17.51 -3.43 -15.67
N SER A 314 17.70 -2.75 -14.54
CA SER A 314 18.80 -1.81 -14.32
C SER A 314 19.23 -1.75 -12.86
N ASP A 315 20.48 -1.40 -12.60
CA ASP A 315 21.06 -1.12 -11.28
C ASP A 315 20.58 0.21 -10.67
N ILE A 316 20.01 1.10 -11.49
CA ILE A 316 19.47 2.39 -11.05
C ILE A 316 17.95 2.28 -10.93
N ALA A 317 17.41 2.54 -9.74
CA ALA A 317 15.97 2.73 -9.55
C ALA A 317 15.56 4.15 -9.98
N LEU A 318 14.38 4.26 -10.60
CA LEU A 318 13.73 5.54 -10.87
C LEU A 318 12.42 5.60 -10.10
N LEU A 319 12.31 6.56 -9.19
CA LEU A 319 11.11 6.82 -8.40
C LEU A 319 10.50 8.17 -8.81
N THR A 320 9.20 8.22 -8.99
CA THR A 320 8.44 9.47 -9.10
C THR A 320 7.23 9.44 -8.18
N ASP A 321 6.46 10.53 -8.15
CA ASP A 321 5.18 10.57 -7.45
C ASP A 321 3.99 10.42 -8.41
N SER A 322 2.81 10.10 -7.88
CA SER A 322 1.62 9.85 -8.69
C SER A 322 1.15 11.06 -9.52
N ILE A 323 1.62 12.27 -9.20
CA ILE A 323 1.33 13.50 -9.95
C ILE A 323 2.01 13.51 -11.32
N ALA A 324 3.06 12.72 -11.55
CA ALA A 324 3.82 12.73 -12.80
C ALA A 324 3.00 12.40 -14.05
N ASP A 325 1.83 11.74 -13.90
CA ASP A 325 0.97 11.34 -15.02
C ASP A 325 1.74 10.63 -16.15
N VAL A 326 2.54 9.65 -15.75
CA VAL A 326 3.13 8.65 -16.65
C VAL A 326 2.13 7.50 -16.82
N PRO A 327 1.86 7.01 -18.04
CA PRO A 327 0.95 5.88 -18.25
C PRO A 327 1.45 4.61 -17.57
N GLN A 328 0.52 3.79 -17.06
CA GLN A 328 0.85 2.54 -16.36
C GLN A 328 1.65 1.56 -17.23
N GLU A 329 1.31 1.44 -18.51
CA GLU A 329 2.07 0.61 -19.47
C GLU A 329 3.53 1.04 -19.58
N PHE A 330 3.80 2.34 -19.53
CA PHE A 330 5.15 2.87 -19.59
C PHE A 330 5.90 2.66 -18.26
N ILE A 331 5.21 2.83 -17.13
CA ILE A 331 5.72 2.53 -15.78
C ILE A 331 6.18 1.06 -15.72
N ASP A 332 5.37 0.14 -16.21
CA ASP A 332 5.66 -1.29 -16.20
C ASP A 332 6.82 -1.62 -17.15
N ALA A 333 6.75 -1.14 -18.40
CA ALA A 333 7.76 -1.39 -19.41
C ALA A 333 9.15 -0.92 -18.97
N LYS A 334 9.23 0.22 -18.28
CA LYS A 334 10.50 0.82 -17.82
C LYS A 334 10.84 0.52 -16.36
N GLN A 335 10.01 -0.25 -15.67
CA GLN A 335 10.13 -0.49 -14.23
C GLN A 335 10.30 0.80 -13.41
N ILE A 336 9.52 1.84 -13.70
CA ILE A 336 9.44 3.06 -12.88
C ILE A 336 8.70 2.73 -11.58
N HIS A 337 9.18 3.27 -10.46
CA HIS A 337 8.51 3.19 -9.16
C HIS A 337 7.69 4.46 -8.92
N VAL A 338 6.55 4.32 -8.26
CA VAL A 338 5.63 5.44 -8.00
C VAL A 338 5.33 5.51 -6.50
N LEU A 339 5.53 6.69 -5.92
CA LEU A 339 5.05 7.04 -4.60
C LEU A 339 3.67 7.69 -4.73
N ASN A 340 2.63 6.95 -4.36
CA ASN A 340 1.26 7.44 -4.42
C ASN A 340 1.00 8.47 -3.31
N LEU A 341 0.35 9.58 -3.68
CA LEU A 341 -0.11 10.59 -2.73
C LEU A 341 -1.50 10.27 -2.21
N ASN A 342 -1.89 10.96 -1.14
CA ASN A 342 -3.19 10.76 -0.49
C ASN A 342 -4.16 11.91 -0.76
N ILE A 343 -5.44 11.58 -0.84
CA ILE A 343 -6.57 12.49 -0.98
C ILE A 343 -7.45 12.31 0.24
N LEU A 344 -7.61 13.38 0.99
CA LEU A 344 -8.53 13.41 2.12
C LEU A 344 -9.87 13.97 1.63
N PHE A 345 -10.90 13.14 1.71
CA PHE A 345 -12.27 13.54 1.42
C PHE A 345 -13.20 13.02 2.52
N GLU A 346 -13.91 13.95 3.15
CA GLU A 346 -14.69 13.69 4.36
C GLU A 346 -13.82 13.05 5.46
N ASN A 347 -14.14 11.84 5.91
CA ASN A 347 -13.38 11.12 6.93
C ASN A 347 -12.53 9.97 6.35
N THR A 348 -12.31 9.96 5.03
CA THR A 348 -11.61 8.88 4.33
C THR A 348 -10.36 9.43 3.64
N SER A 349 -9.23 8.76 3.86
CA SER A 349 -7.99 8.98 3.10
C SER A 349 -7.91 7.97 1.97
N PHE A 350 -7.94 8.45 0.73
CA PHE A 350 -7.77 7.65 -0.48
C PHE A 350 -6.34 7.75 -0.99
N ILE A 351 -5.81 6.64 -1.48
CA ILE A 351 -4.56 6.52 -2.21
C ILE A 351 -4.81 6.86 -3.69
N ASP A 352 -4.12 7.88 -4.21
CA ASP A 352 -4.25 8.35 -5.58
C ASP A 352 -3.91 7.27 -6.62
N LYS A 353 -4.69 7.19 -7.69
CA LYS A 353 -4.63 6.19 -8.79
C LYS A 353 -4.87 4.73 -8.41
N LEU A 354 -4.91 4.39 -7.12
CA LEU A 354 -5.09 3.02 -6.65
C LEU A 354 -6.47 2.82 -6.05
N SER A 355 -6.84 3.66 -5.09
CA SER A 355 -8.12 3.52 -4.38
C SER A 355 -9.24 4.43 -4.90
N ILE A 356 -8.88 5.43 -5.71
CA ILE A 356 -9.82 6.41 -6.24
C ILE A 356 -9.39 6.94 -7.60
N THR A 357 -10.34 7.00 -8.53
CA THR A 357 -10.17 7.62 -9.85
C THR A 357 -10.60 9.08 -9.85
N PRO A 358 -10.13 9.90 -10.81
CA PRO A 358 -10.59 11.28 -10.96
C PRO A 358 -12.11 11.35 -11.09
N LYS A 359 -12.70 10.44 -11.88
CA LYS A 359 -14.14 10.38 -12.08
C LYS A 359 -14.90 10.09 -10.78
N GLN A 360 -14.52 9.05 -10.03
CA GLN A 360 -15.13 8.74 -8.73
C GLN A 360 -15.03 9.92 -7.76
N LEU A 361 -13.84 10.53 -7.64
CA LEU A 361 -13.63 11.69 -6.78
C LEU A 361 -14.55 12.86 -7.13
N LEU A 362 -14.66 13.18 -8.43
CA LEU A 362 -15.51 14.25 -8.93
C LEU A 362 -16.99 13.94 -8.70
N ASP A 363 -17.41 12.69 -8.91
CA ASP A 363 -18.79 12.26 -8.66
C ASP A 363 -19.13 12.35 -7.16
N TYR A 364 -18.26 11.86 -6.26
CA TYR A 364 -18.45 11.97 -4.81
C TYR A 364 -18.52 13.43 -4.34
N SER A 365 -17.77 14.32 -4.99
CA SER A 365 -17.71 15.74 -4.62
C SER A 365 -18.90 16.57 -5.10
N LYS A 366 -19.71 16.09 -6.06
CA LYS A 366 -20.85 16.87 -6.62
C LYS A 366 -21.91 17.18 -5.57
N ASP A 367 -22.19 16.20 -4.70
CA ASP A 367 -23.27 16.28 -3.70
C ASP A 367 -22.77 16.64 -2.30
N SER A 368 -21.45 16.80 -2.12
CA SER A 368 -20.84 17.11 -0.82
C SER A 368 -20.56 18.60 -0.64
N LYS A 369 -20.74 19.09 0.59
CA LYS A 369 -20.31 20.44 0.99
C LYS A 369 -18.82 20.50 1.32
N VAL A 370 -18.19 19.34 1.53
CA VAL A 370 -16.76 19.22 1.84
C VAL A 370 -16.01 19.12 0.53
N LEU A 371 -14.97 19.94 0.36
CA LEU A 371 -14.10 19.83 -0.80
C LEU A 371 -12.98 18.83 -0.51
N PRO A 372 -12.62 17.96 -1.47
CA PRO A 372 -11.46 17.09 -1.31
C PRO A 372 -10.19 17.93 -1.18
N THR A 373 -9.28 17.44 -0.35
CA THR A 373 -7.95 18.02 -0.16
C THR A 373 -6.90 16.94 -0.41
N THR A 374 -5.67 17.35 -0.64
CA THR A 374 -4.57 16.43 -0.94
C THR A 374 -3.51 16.58 0.13
N SER A 375 -2.90 15.48 0.55
CA SER A 375 -1.73 15.50 1.42
C SER A 375 -0.51 14.92 0.72
N GLN A 376 0.65 15.40 1.13
CA GLN A 376 1.91 14.74 0.78
C GLN A 376 1.99 13.34 1.43
N PRO A 377 2.90 12.48 0.95
CA PRO A 377 3.18 11.21 1.60
C PRO A 377 3.80 11.45 2.99
N ASP A 378 3.52 10.56 3.94
CA ASP A 378 4.13 10.60 5.27
C ASP A 378 5.57 10.06 5.24
N GLU A 379 6.37 10.41 6.26
CA GLU A 379 7.78 10.02 6.30
C GLU A 379 7.99 8.51 6.34
N LYS A 380 7.09 7.75 6.99
CA LYS A 380 7.23 6.30 7.12
C LYS A 380 7.00 5.60 5.77
N SER A 381 6.00 6.04 5.02
CA SER A 381 5.76 5.54 3.64
C SER A 381 6.94 5.82 2.72
N ILE A 382 7.56 7.00 2.84
CA ILE A 382 8.78 7.35 2.08
C ILE A 382 9.96 6.48 2.52
N GLU A 383 10.18 6.33 3.83
CA GLU A 383 11.27 5.50 4.36
C GLU A 383 11.14 4.04 3.91
N ASN A 384 9.93 3.49 3.96
CA ASN A 384 9.66 2.12 3.52
C ASN A 384 10.03 1.90 2.05
N ILE A 385 9.58 2.77 1.14
CA ILE A 385 9.89 2.61 -0.29
C ILE A 385 11.38 2.82 -0.58
N LEU A 386 12.02 3.81 0.06
CA LEU A 386 13.45 4.05 -0.13
C LEU A 386 14.29 2.87 0.40
N LEU A 387 13.93 2.31 1.56
CA LEU A 387 14.61 1.15 2.13
C LEU A 387 14.43 -0.08 1.23
N TYR A 388 13.20 -0.34 0.77
CA TYR A 388 12.92 -1.40 -0.20
C TYR A 388 13.75 -1.27 -1.49
N LEU A 389 13.82 -0.06 -2.07
CA LEU A 389 14.64 0.14 -3.27
C LEU A 389 16.14 -0.01 -2.97
N SER A 390 16.60 0.38 -1.79
CA SER A 390 18.01 0.21 -1.38
C SER A 390 18.45 -1.24 -1.24
N THR A 391 17.54 -2.17 -0.97
CA THR A 391 17.86 -3.60 -0.88
C THR A 391 17.94 -4.29 -2.24
N HIS A 392 17.44 -3.66 -3.31
CA HIS A 392 17.33 -4.27 -4.64
C HIS A 392 18.13 -3.54 -5.74
N TYR A 393 18.50 -2.28 -5.54
CA TYR A 393 19.20 -1.45 -6.52
C TYR A 393 20.54 -0.96 -5.95
N LYS A 394 21.45 -0.51 -6.83
CA LYS A 394 22.73 0.09 -6.41
C LYS A 394 22.59 1.58 -6.13
N SER A 395 21.62 2.23 -6.75
CA SER A 395 21.38 3.66 -6.59
C SER A 395 19.97 4.06 -7.04
N LEU A 396 19.59 5.29 -6.73
CA LEU A 396 18.22 5.80 -6.92
C LEU A 396 18.22 7.24 -7.46
N ILE A 397 17.37 7.48 -8.45
CA ILE A 397 16.96 8.82 -8.90
C ILE A 397 15.50 9.01 -8.49
N VAL A 398 15.20 10.09 -7.78
CA VAL A 398 13.84 10.48 -7.41
C VAL A 398 13.45 11.77 -8.12
N MET A 399 12.35 11.77 -8.86
CA MET A 399 11.85 12.93 -9.60
C MET A 399 10.46 13.32 -9.09
N THR A 400 10.34 14.48 -8.47
CA THR A 400 9.09 14.88 -7.81
C THR A 400 8.40 16.03 -8.52
N VAL A 401 7.11 16.21 -8.22
CA VAL A 401 6.38 17.46 -8.46
C VAL A 401 7.16 18.66 -7.90
N SER A 402 6.93 19.84 -8.49
CA SER A 402 7.50 21.10 -8.02
C SER A 402 7.33 21.28 -6.51
N LYS A 403 8.43 21.65 -5.84
CA LYS A 403 8.42 22.03 -4.41
C LYS A 403 7.52 23.25 -4.10
N GLN A 404 7.16 24.05 -5.10
CA GLN A 404 6.25 25.19 -4.94
C GLN A 404 4.78 24.75 -4.86
N LEU A 405 4.46 23.53 -5.30
CA LEU A 405 3.10 22.99 -5.32
C LEU A 405 2.85 21.99 -4.19
N SER A 406 3.90 21.34 -3.68
CA SER A 406 3.81 20.29 -2.66
C SER A 406 5.08 20.19 -1.82
N GLY A 407 4.94 19.86 -0.53
CA GLY A 407 6.06 19.55 0.37
C GLY A 407 6.70 18.16 0.15
N THR A 408 6.25 17.43 -0.88
CA THR A 408 6.75 16.09 -1.25
C THR A 408 8.26 16.10 -1.48
N TYR A 409 8.78 17.02 -2.31
CA TYR A 409 10.22 17.17 -2.56
C TYR A 409 11.03 17.31 -1.26
N SER A 410 10.64 18.26 -0.40
CA SER A 410 11.36 18.57 0.83
C SER A 410 11.34 17.42 1.83
N THR A 411 10.25 16.65 1.86
CA THR A 411 10.09 15.50 2.74
C THR A 411 10.93 14.33 2.26
N ILE A 412 10.88 14.00 0.96
CA ILE A 412 11.73 12.97 0.37
C ILE A 412 13.21 13.31 0.55
N LYS A 413 13.62 14.56 0.26
CA LYS A 413 15.02 14.96 0.43
C LYS A 413 15.49 14.82 1.88
N ARG A 414 14.64 15.15 2.86
CA ARG A 414 14.95 14.97 4.29
C ARG A 414 15.15 13.48 4.65
N VAL A 415 14.26 12.60 4.20
CA VAL A 415 14.39 11.15 4.45
C VAL A 415 15.62 10.58 3.75
N ALA A 416 15.82 10.92 2.46
CA ALA A 416 16.97 10.49 1.67
C ALA A 416 18.31 10.88 2.31
N ASN A 417 18.44 12.12 2.80
CA ASN A 417 19.66 12.58 3.47
C ASN A 417 20.00 11.76 4.73
N ARG A 418 19.01 11.18 5.43
CA ARG A 418 19.27 10.29 6.57
C ARG A 418 19.83 8.93 6.12
N MET A 419 19.41 8.47 4.94
CA MET A 419 19.82 7.20 4.35
C MET A 419 21.17 7.26 3.60
N GLU A 420 21.58 8.44 3.12
CA GLU A 420 22.87 8.68 2.45
C GLU A 420 24.11 8.39 3.34
N SER A 421 23.92 7.98 4.60
CA SER A 421 24.98 7.58 5.53
C SER A 421 25.70 6.25 5.17
N GLY A 422 25.34 5.60 4.04
CA GLY A 422 25.91 4.35 3.54
C GLY A 422 26.20 4.36 2.02
N ASP A 423 26.38 3.19 1.40
CA ASP A 423 26.81 3.06 0.00
C ASP A 423 25.72 3.32 -1.07
N PHE A 424 24.46 3.52 -0.66
CA PHE A 424 23.32 3.69 -1.57
C PHE A 424 23.09 5.17 -1.93
N LYS A 425 23.46 5.56 -3.15
CA LYS A 425 23.34 6.95 -3.62
C LYS A 425 21.90 7.31 -4.04
N ILE A 426 21.36 8.38 -3.48
CA ILE A 426 20.02 8.91 -3.80
C ILE A 426 20.11 10.34 -4.37
N ASP A 427 19.79 10.54 -5.65
CA ASP A 427 19.67 11.87 -6.25
C ASP A 427 18.18 12.27 -6.30
N VAL A 428 17.79 13.36 -5.63
CA VAL A 428 16.40 13.87 -5.61
C VAL A 428 16.31 15.16 -6.44
N ILE A 429 15.48 15.14 -7.48
CA ILE A 429 15.31 16.22 -8.46
C ILE A 429 13.95 16.89 -8.25
N ASP A 430 13.98 18.19 -7.92
CA ASP A 430 12.82 19.07 -8.05
C ASP A 430 12.59 19.35 -9.54
N THR A 431 11.57 18.73 -10.12
CA THR A 431 11.32 18.88 -11.57
C THR A 431 10.85 20.30 -11.92
N LYS A 432 10.46 21.12 -10.93
CA LYS A 432 9.75 22.39 -11.12
C LYS A 432 8.50 22.28 -12.01
N GLN A 433 8.03 21.06 -12.27
CA GLN A 433 6.89 20.76 -13.12
C GLN A 433 5.85 19.93 -12.35
N ASN A 434 4.73 19.64 -13.00
CA ASN A 434 3.73 18.66 -12.55
C ASN A 434 3.13 17.94 -13.77
N SER A 435 2.33 16.90 -13.54
CA SER A 435 1.54 16.22 -14.57
C SER A 435 2.38 15.88 -15.81
N GLY A 436 1.82 15.98 -17.02
CA GLY A 436 2.48 15.55 -18.24
C GLY A 436 3.88 16.13 -18.48
N ALA A 437 4.23 17.32 -17.95
CA ALA A 437 5.58 17.86 -18.09
C ALA A 437 6.58 17.16 -17.16
N GLN A 438 6.20 16.88 -15.92
CA GLN A 438 6.95 16.01 -15.02
C GLN A 438 7.07 14.61 -15.64
N GLY A 439 5.98 14.04 -16.15
CA GLY A 439 5.98 12.72 -16.76
C GLY A 439 6.86 12.60 -18.00
N LEU A 440 6.99 13.64 -18.83
CA LEU A 440 7.93 13.66 -19.95
C LEU A 440 9.40 13.62 -19.46
N LEU A 441 9.72 14.35 -18.39
CA LEU A 441 11.07 14.32 -17.79
C LEU A 441 11.35 12.94 -17.20
N VAL A 442 10.40 12.34 -16.49
CA VAL A 442 10.49 10.96 -15.96
C VAL A 442 10.68 9.95 -17.08
N ALA A 443 9.90 10.07 -18.16
CA ALA A 443 9.99 9.18 -19.30
C ALA A 443 11.35 9.26 -20.00
N LYS A 444 11.92 10.46 -20.10
CA LYS A 444 13.27 10.66 -20.62
C LYS A 444 14.33 10.07 -19.69
N ALA A 445 14.22 10.25 -18.38
CA ALA A 445 15.13 9.62 -17.41
C ALA A 445 15.10 8.10 -17.53
N ALA A 446 13.91 7.52 -17.67
CA ALA A 446 13.72 6.09 -17.86
C ALA A 446 14.35 5.56 -19.17
N ASP A 447 14.28 6.33 -20.25
CA ASP A 447 14.97 6.00 -21.51
C ASP A 447 16.50 5.99 -21.31
N LEU A 448 17.06 7.04 -20.69
CA LEU A 448 18.51 7.13 -20.44
C LEU A 448 19.01 6.01 -19.51
N ILE A 449 18.22 5.61 -18.50
CA ILE A 449 18.51 4.44 -17.66
C ILE A 449 18.51 3.15 -18.48
N SER A 450 17.55 3.00 -19.40
CA SER A 450 17.48 1.83 -20.28
C SER A 450 18.65 1.77 -21.27
N GLU A 451 19.16 2.93 -21.69
CA GLU A 451 20.31 3.09 -22.58
C GLU A 451 21.66 2.92 -21.86
N GLY A 452 21.65 2.77 -20.52
CA GLY A 452 22.85 2.51 -19.73
C GLY A 452 23.69 3.74 -19.39
N TYR A 453 23.12 4.95 -19.49
CA TYR A 453 23.83 6.17 -19.10
C TYR A 453 24.17 6.17 -17.59
N PRO A 454 25.34 6.70 -17.20
CA PRO A 454 25.67 6.86 -15.78
C PRO A 454 24.69 7.80 -15.07
N GLN A 455 24.36 7.50 -13.81
CA GLN A 455 23.40 8.29 -13.00
C GLN A 455 23.70 9.79 -13.00
N LYS A 456 24.98 10.18 -12.90
CA LYS A 456 25.38 11.59 -12.93
C LYS A 456 24.97 12.27 -14.24
N GLU A 457 25.20 11.62 -15.39
CA GLU A 457 24.85 12.17 -16.70
C GLU A 457 23.33 12.26 -16.89
N ILE A 458 22.58 11.29 -16.35
CA ILE A 458 21.12 11.32 -16.33
C ILE A 458 20.65 12.54 -15.52
N VAL A 459 21.14 12.71 -14.30
CA VAL A 459 20.77 13.83 -13.41
C VAL A 459 21.12 15.17 -14.05
N ASP A 460 22.33 15.32 -14.61
CA ASP A 460 22.78 16.55 -15.28
C ASP A 460 21.88 16.88 -16.50
N THR A 461 21.53 15.86 -17.30
CA THR A 461 20.66 16.02 -18.47
C THR A 461 19.25 16.43 -18.06
N ILE A 462 18.64 15.72 -17.11
CA ILE A 462 17.28 16.01 -16.65
C ILE A 462 17.20 17.38 -16.00
N THR A 463 18.20 17.77 -15.21
CA THR A 463 18.26 19.10 -14.58
C THR A 463 18.30 20.22 -15.62
N ALA A 464 19.04 20.04 -16.72
CA ALA A 464 19.04 21.00 -17.83
C ALA A 464 17.69 21.05 -18.56
N ASP A 465 17.00 19.91 -18.65
CA ASP A 465 15.73 19.78 -19.36
C ASP A 465 14.55 20.38 -18.62
N VAL A 466 14.63 20.51 -17.29
CA VAL A 466 13.63 21.21 -16.46
C VAL A 466 13.33 22.60 -17.02
N ALA A 467 14.35 23.41 -17.31
CA ALA A 467 14.18 24.76 -17.86
C ALA A 467 13.59 24.78 -19.29
N ARG A 468 13.65 23.64 -19.99
CA ARG A 468 13.22 23.46 -21.38
C ARG A 468 11.88 22.73 -21.47
N SER A 469 11.28 22.43 -20.31
CA SER A 469 9.99 21.77 -20.19
C SER A 469 8.89 22.77 -19.85
N LYS A 470 7.66 22.51 -20.32
CA LYS A 470 6.51 23.36 -20.05
C LYS A 470 5.22 22.55 -20.03
N ILE A 471 4.27 23.00 -19.23
CA ILE A 471 2.88 22.53 -19.22
C ILE A 471 1.94 23.71 -19.46
N LEU A 472 0.94 23.50 -20.31
CA LEU A 472 -0.13 24.46 -20.61
C LEU A 472 -1.48 23.77 -20.38
N VAL A 473 -2.20 24.18 -19.34
CA VAL A 473 -3.44 23.54 -18.88
C VAL A 473 -4.64 24.41 -19.21
N ARG A 474 -5.56 23.89 -20.02
CA ARG A 474 -6.87 24.49 -20.24
C ARG A 474 -7.83 23.99 -19.17
N VAL A 475 -8.44 24.90 -18.42
CA VAL A 475 -9.40 24.58 -17.36
C VAL A 475 -10.73 25.31 -17.58
N LYS A 476 -11.80 24.84 -16.92
CA LYS A 476 -13.14 25.47 -17.02
C LYS A 476 -13.27 26.73 -16.17
N ASN A 477 -12.56 26.82 -15.05
CA ASN A 477 -12.49 27.98 -14.17
C ASN A 477 -11.21 27.87 -13.29
N LEU A 478 -10.93 28.88 -12.48
CA LEU A 478 -9.74 28.92 -11.61
C LEU A 478 -10.06 28.63 -10.13
N ASP A 479 -11.33 28.40 -9.78
CA ASP A 479 -11.78 28.48 -8.38
C ASP A 479 -11.09 27.44 -7.50
N ASN A 480 -11.02 26.19 -7.97
CA ASN A 480 -10.40 25.10 -7.22
C ASN A 480 -8.87 25.25 -7.12
N MET A 481 -8.21 25.72 -8.18
CA MET A 481 -6.76 25.98 -8.18
C MET A 481 -6.40 27.10 -7.19
N ILE A 482 -7.23 28.14 -7.08
CA ILE A 482 -7.04 29.24 -6.12
C ILE A 482 -7.33 28.77 -4.70
N LYS A 483 -8.48 28.10 -4.47
CA LYS A 483 -8.87 27.59 -3.15
C LYS A 483 -7.85 26.61 -2.57
N SER A 484 -7.27 25.77 -3.43
CA SER A 484 -6.21 24.85 -3.05
C SER A 484 -4.86 25.56 -2.81
N GLY A 485 -4.70 26.83 -3.20
CA GLY A 485 -3.44 27.57 -3.03
C GLY A 485 -2.36 27.23 -4.06
N ARG A 486 -2.68 26.43 -5.08
CA ARG A 486 -1.76 26.01 -6.15
C ARG A 486 -1.67 27.05 -7.29
N LEU A 487 -2.50 28.10 -7.25
CA LEU A 487 -2.43 29.27 -8.12
C LEU A 487 -2.42 30.56 -7.29
N SER A 488 -1.58 31.53 -7.67
CA SER A 488 -1.40 32.77 -6.92
C SER A 488 -2.68 33.61 -6.80
N THR A 489 -2.89 34.23 -5.63
CA THR A 489 -4.10 35.01 -5.30
C THR A 489 -4.23 36.32 -6.08
N THR A 490 -3.14 36.91 -6.56
CA THR A 490 -3.15 38.11 -7.43
C THR A 490 -3.90 37.84 -8.74
N THR A 491 -3.84 36.59 -9.22
CA THR A 491 -4.61 36.09 -10.38
C THR A 491 -6.11 35.92 -10.06
N GLY A 492 -6.45 35.74 -8.77
CA GLY A 492 -7.81 35.43 -8.31
C GLY A 492 -8.84 36.55 -8.49
N LYS A 493 -8.41 37.82 -8.63
CA LYS A 493 -9.31 38.92 -9.00
C LYS A 493 -9.94 38.72 -10.38
N ILE A 494 -9.27 37.98 -11.26
CA ILE A 494 -9.75 37.70 -12.62
C ILE A 494 -10.60 36.41 -12.67
N GLY A 495 -10.36 35.46 -11.75
CA GLY A 495 -11.06 34.17 -11.67
C GLY A 495 -12.57 34.24 -11.42
N LYS A 496 -13.08 35.34 -10.85
CA LYS A 496 -14.52 35.50 -10.51
C LYS A 496 -15.43 35.81 -11.71
N LYS A 497 -14.91 35.95 -12.93
CA LYS A 497 -15.74 36.20 -14.12
C LYS A 497 -16.34 34.90 -14.65
N ILE A 498 -17.66 34.84 -14.72
CA ILE A 498 -18.41 33.69 -15.23
C ILE A 498 -18.04 33.43 -16.70
N GLY A 499 -17.82 32.16 -17.06
CA GLY A 499 -17.61 31.73 -18.45
C GLY A 499 -16.18 31.83 -18.98
N LEU A 500 -15.18 32.19 -18.15
CA LEU A 500 -13.79 32.18 -18.59
C LEU A 500 -13.28 30.77 -18.94
N LYS A 501 -12.38 30.70 -19.91
CA LYS A 501 -11.62 29.50 -20.34
C LYS A 501 -10.12 29.79 -20.27
N PRO A 502 -9.54 29.81 -19.06
CA PRO A 502 -8.15 30.18 -18.86
C PRO A 502 -7.18 29.06 -19.27
N ILE A 503 -5.95 29.47 -19.59
CA ILE A 503 -4.77 28.62 -19.73
C ILE A 503 -3.85 28.94 -18.56
N VAL A 504 -3.49 27.91 -17.81
CA VAL A 504 -2.59 27.97 -16.65
C VAL A 504 -1.29 27.25 -16.99
N THR A 505 -0.19 27.71 -16.41
CA THR A 505 1.17 27.16 -16.59
C THR A 505 1.90 27.19 -15.26
N LEU A 506 3.11 26.65 -15.23
CA LEU A 506 4.10 26.91 -14.20
C LEU A 506 5.12 27.97 -14.67
N ASP A 507 5.56 28.81 -13.74
CA ASP A 507 6.66 29.76 -13.92
C ASP A 507 8.03 29.08 -13.79
N GLU A 508 9.12 29.86 -13.89
CA GLU A 508 10.50 29.34 -13.85
C GLU A 508 10.90 28.75 -12.48
N GLU A 509 10.16 29.08 -11.42
CA GLU A 509 10.33 28.51 -10.08
C GLU A 509 9.40 27.31 -9.82
N GLY A 510 8.53 26.98 -10.79
CA GLY A 510 7.57 25.89 -10.70
C GLY A 510 6.28 26.26 -9.98
N LYS A 511 5.99 27.54 -9.78
CA LYS A 511 4.75 28.02 -9.16
C LYS A 511 3.64 28.19 -10.20
N GLY A 512 2.40 27.92 -9.80
CA GLY A 512 1.23 28.12 -10.63
C GLY A 512 1.06 29.58 -11.06
N ALA A 513 0.90 29.78 -12.37
CA ALA A 513 0.75 31.07 -13.03
C ALA A 513 -0.32 31.03 -14.12
N LEU A 514 -0.97 32.17 -14.36
CA LEU A 514 -1.90 32.33 -15.47
C LEU A 514 -1.13 32.69 -16.75
N ASP A 515 -1.28 31.89 -17.80
CA ASP A 515 -0.72 32.20 -19.12
C ASP A 515 -1.66 33.15 -19.89
N SER A 516 -2.93 32.78 -20.02
CA SER A 516 -3.88 33.56 -20.80
C SER A 516 -5.34 33.27 -20.46
N ILE A 517 -6.24 34.17 -20.85
CA ILE A 517 -7.68 34.04 -20.61
C ILE A 517 -8.45 34.15 -21.92
N SER A 518 -9.44 33.28 -22.10
CA SER A 518 -10.39 33.34 -23.22
C SER A 518 -11.83 33.22 -22.70
N PHE A 519 -12.82 33.46 -23.56
CA PHE A 519 -14.25 33.33 -23.22
C PHE A 519 -14.92 32.12 -23.90
N THR A 520 -14.24 31.47 -24.85
CA THR A 520 -14.74 30.27 -25.54
C THR A 520 -13.66 29.21 -25.64
N THR A 521 -14.08 27.94 -25.71
CA THR A 521 -13.20 26.78 -25.90
C THR A 521 -12.32 26.95 -27.14
N LYS A 522 -12.93 27.32 -28.28
CA LYS A 522 -12.23 27.58 -29.55
C LYS A 522 -11.19 28.70 -29.44
N ALA A 523 -11.49 29.79 -28.76
CA ALA A 523 -10.53 30.88 -28.57
C ALA A 523 -9.36 30.45 -27.67
N SER A 524 -9.63 29.68 -26.62
CA SER A 524 -8.61 29.09 -25.74
C SER A 524 -7.68 28.15 -26.52
N LEU A 525 -8.23 27.22 -27.30
CA LEU A 525 -7.46 26.31 -28.16
C LEU A 525 -6.59 27.07 -29.19
N ASN A 526 -7.15 28.10 -29.82
CA ASN A 526 -6.40 28.96 -30.74
C ASN A 526 -5.23 29.69 -30.06
N LYS A 527 -5.34 30.07 -28.79
CA LYS A 527 -4.22 30.66 -28.03
C LYS A 527 -3.13 29.63 -27.76
N LEU A 528 -3.49 28.40 -27.41
CA LEU A 528 -2.55 27.28 -27.26
C LEU A 528 -1.76 27.03 -28.56
N VAL A 529 -2.45 26.98 -29.70
CA VAL A 529 -1.82 26.86 -31.03
C VAL A 529 -0.87 28.01 -31.31
N LYS A 530 -1.28 29.26 -31.04
CA LYS A 530 -0.42 30.45 -31.24
C LYS A 530 0.82 30.39 -30.35
N HIS A 531 0.68 29.94 -29.11
CA HIS A 531 1.78 29.75 -28.17
C HIS A 531 2.81 28.77 -28.74
N VAL A 532 2.37 27.57 -29.13
CA VAL A 532 3.26 26.53 -29.68
C VAL A 532 3.89 26.97 -31.00
N LYS A 533 3.12 27.58 -31.92
CA LYS A 533 3.65 28.17 -33.16
C LYS A 533 4.76 29.19 -32.89
N LYS A 534 4.59 30.04 -31.87
CA LYS A 534 5.59 31.05 -31.51
C LYS A 534 6.89 30.40 -31.04
N ILE A 535 6.79 29.36 -30.21
CA ILE A 535 7.96 28.61 -29.71
C ILE A 535 8.68 27.88 -30.85
N MET A 536 7.92 27.24 -31.74
CA MET A 536 8.45 26.51 -32.88
C MET A 536 9.19 27.38 -33.91
N LYS A 537 9.11 28.71 -33.81
CA LYS A 537 9.95 29.61 -34.64
C LYS A 537 11.43 29.52 -34.29
N ASN A 538 11.74 29.31 -33.02
CA ASN A 538 13.11 29.39 -32.49
C ASN A 538 13.58 28.07 -31.86
N HIS A 539 12.68 27.13 -31.60
CA HIS A 539 12.98 25.89 -30.91
C HIS A 539 12.29 24.69 -31.58
N ILE A 540 12.88 23.52 -31.43
CA ILE A 540 12.27 22.25 -31.84
C ILE A 540 11.64 21.63 -30.60
N ILE A 541 10.40 21.15 -30.70
CA ILE A 541 9.80 20.32 -29.64
C ILE A 541 10.42 18.93 -29.76
N GLU A 542 11.10 18.45 -28.72
CA GLU A 542 11.73 17.13 -28.64
C GLU A 542 10.69 16.04 -28.36
N SER A 543 9.77 16.29 -27.44
CA SER A 543 8.64 15.40 -27.11
C SER A 543 7.49 16.22 -26.53
N TYR A 544 6.27 15.70 -26.64
CA TYR A 544 5.09 16.31 -26.01
C TYR A 544 4.13 15.23 -25.53
N SER A 545 3.27 15.57 -24.56
CA SER A 545 2.24 14.68 -24.01
C SER A 545 0.93 15.44 -23.84
N ILE A 546 -0.16 14.70 -23.75
CA ILE A 546 -1.49 15.24 -23.48
C ILE A 546 -2.04 14.54 -22.24
N VAL A 547 -2.56 15.31 -21.30
CA VAL A 547 -3.18 14.79 -20.08
C VAL A 547 -4.58 15.38 -19.94
N HIS A 548 -5.55 14.60 -19.49
CA HIS A 548 -6.93 15.08 -19.30
C HIS A 548 -7.54 14.68 -17.96
N VAL A 549 -8.59 15.38 -17.57
CA VAL A 549 -9.46 15.05 -16.43
C VAL A 549 -10.83 14.65 -16.97
N ASP A 550 -11.13 13.35 -17.05
CA ASP A 550 -12.42 12.83 -17.51
C ASP A 550 -12.90 13.49 -18.83
N ASN A 551 -11.99 13.57 -19.83
CA ASN A 551 -12.22 14.29 -21.09
C ASN A 551 -11.33 13.78 -22.23
N LEU A 552 -11.40 12.47 -22.49
CA LEU A 552 -10.64 11.83 -23.56
C LEU A 552 -11.00 12.38 -24.95
N GLU A 553 -12.26 12.77 -25.16
CA GLU A 553 -12.73 13.31 -26.44
C GLU A 553 -11.96 14.59 -26.84
N GLU A 554 -11.86 15.58 -25.95
CA GLU A 554 -11.09 16.80 -26.23
C GLU A 554 -9.59 16.53 -26.29
N ALA A 555 -9.08 15.54 -25.52
CA ALA A 555 -7.68 15.13 -25.60
C ALA A 555 -7.31 14.60 -27.00
N ILE A 556 -8.20 13.83 -27.63
CA ILE A 556 -8.04 13.33 -29.01
C ILE A 556 -8.13 14.47 -30.03
N GLU A 557 -8.98 15.47 -29.83
CA GLU A 557 -9.00 16.68 -30.67
C GLU A 557 -7.66 17.44 -30.60
N VAL A 558 -7.14 17.62 -29.39
CA VAL A 558 -5.84 18.25 -29.14
C VAL A 558 -4.73 17.41 -29.77
N GLU A 559 -4.77 16.08 -29.69
CA GLU A 559 -3.81 15.20 -30.35
C GLU A 559 -3.71 15.49 -31.84
N ARG A 560 -4.84 15.42 -32.56
CA ARG A 560 -4.88 15.62 -34.02
C ARG A 560 -4.26 16.97 -34.39
N LEU A 561 -4.69 18.03 -33.71
CA LEU A 561 -4.23 19.39 -33.97
C LEU A 561 -2.72 19.56 -33.77
N PHE A 562 -2.18 19.00 -32.68
CA PHE A 562 -0.76 19.15 -32.37
C PHE A 562 0.12 18.14 -33.10
N THR A 563 -0.41 17.00 -33.52
CA THR A 563 0.30 16.08 -34.42
C THR A 563 0.53 16.73 -35.78
N ASP A 564 -0.50 17.37 -36.35
CA ASP A 564 -0.37 18.11 -37.61
C ASP A 564 0.58 19.31 -37.47
N LEU A 565 0.53 20.00 -36.33
CA LEU A 565 1.35 21.18 -36.09
C LEU A 565 2.83 20.86 -35.82
N ILE A 566 3.10 19.85 -34.96
CA ILE A 566 4.44 19.50 -34.50
C ILE A 566 5.11 18.51 -35.47
N GLY A 567 4.32 17.76 -36.24
CA GLY A 567 4.81 16.77 -37.21
C GLY A 567 5.15 15.41 -36.59
N LYS A 568 4.63 15.11 -35.38
CA LYS A 568 4.76 13.80 -34.72
C LYS A 568 3.63 13.57 -33.73
N LYS A 569 3.38 12.32 -33.38
CA LYS A 569 2.41 11.95 -32.33
C LYS A 569 2.88 12.36 -30.94
N PRO A 570 1.95 12.58 -29.97
CA PRO A 570 2.34 12.73 -28.59
C PRO A 570 3.06 11.46 -28.12
N ARG A 571 3.96 11.62 -27.17
CA ARG A 571 4.62 10.49 -26.52
C ARG A 571 3.60 9.60 -25.80
N TYR A 572 2.58 10.22 -25.22
CA TYR A 572 1.42 9.52 -24.67
C TYR A 572 0.24 10.49 -24.47
N ILE A 573 -0.95 9.90 -24.36
CA ILE A 573 -2.17 10.53 -23.85
C ILE A 573 -2.58 9.74 -22.60
N THR A 574 -2.89 10.40 -21.49
CA THR A 574 -3.32 9.71 -20.27
C THR A 574 -4.35 10.52 -19.49
N GLU A 575 -5.17 9.82 -18.73
CA GLU A 575 -5.92 10.45 -17.65
C GLU A 575 -4.97 10.87 -16.52
N THR A 576 -5.29 11.98 -15.86
CA THR A 576 -4.49 12.55 -14.77
C THR A 576 -4.68 11.82 -13.43
N SER A 577 -3.84 12.13 -12.45
CA SER A 577 -4.08 11.85 -11.04
C SER A 577 -5.33 12.53 -10.48
N SER A 578 -5.96 11.89 -9.51
CA SER A 578 -7.03 12.48 -8.69
C SER A 578 -6.51 13.71 -7.92
N ILE A 579 -5.21 13.73 -7.57
CA ILE A 579 -4.52 14.89 -6.97
C ILE A 579 -4.61 16.13 -7.86
N ILE A 580 -4.33 16.01 -9.15
CA ILE A 580 -4.46 17.13 -10.11
C ILE A 580 -5.92 17.46 -10.36
N ALA A 581 -6.80 16.46 -10.41
CA ALA A 581 -8.24 16.64 -10.62
C ALA A 581 -8.90 17.53 -9.55
N VAL A 582 -8.48 17.44 -8.28
CA VAL A 582 -8.95 18.33 -7.19
C VAL A 582 -8.80 19.80 -7.59
N GLY A 583 -7.65 20.16 -8.16
CA GLY A 583 -7.34 21.54 -8.55
C GLY A 583 -7.89 21.92 -9.92
N ALA A 584 -7.62 21.11 -10.95
CA ALA A 584 -7.94 21.43 -12.34
C ALA A 584 -9.43 21.29 -12.69
N GLY A 585 -10.12 20.37 -12.00
CA GLY A 585 -11.54 20.08 -12.20
C GLY A 585 -11.84 19.32 -13.49
N ALA A 586 -13.06 18.78 -13.54
CA ALA A 586 -13.56 17.97 -14.66
C ALA A 586 -13.50 18.71 -16.01
N GLY A 587 -12.99 18.05 -17.05
CA GLY A 587 -12.89 18.61 -18.39
C GLY A 587 -11.61 19.39 -18.67
N ALA A 588 -10.65 19.44 -17.75
CA ALA A 588 -9.36 20.07 -18.03
C ALA A 588 -8.52 19.21 -18.99
N VAL A 589 -7.74 19.87 -19.84
CA VAL A 589 -6.80 19.24 -20.78
C VAL A 589 -5.48 20.00 -20.76
N ALA A 590 -4.38 19.28 -20.56
CA ALA A 590 -3.03 19.80 -20.54
C ALA A 590 -2.25 19.35 -21.77
N LEU A 591 -1.52 20.29 -22.37
CA LEU A 591 -0.46 20.02 -23.36
C LEU A 591 0.88 20.31 -22.71
N SER A 592 1.76 19.31 -22.68
CA SER A 592 3.10 19.44 -22.12
C SER A 592 4.15 19.14 -23.16
N TYR A 593 5.31 19.79 -23.10
CA TYR A 593 6.42 19.52 -24.01
C TYR A 593 7.79 19.73 -23.38
N ILE A 594 8.80 19.08 -23.96
CA ILE A 594 10.22 19.34 -23.75
C ILE A 594 10.79 19.84 -25.08
N LEU A 595 11.52 20.96 -25.06
CA LEU A 595 12.22 21.47 -26.24
C LEU A 595 13.47 20.62 -26.52
N LYS A 596 14.09 20.73 -27.69
CA LYS A 596 15.42 20.14 -28.00
C LYS A 596 16.54 21.09 -27.55
N LYS A 597 17.68 20.52 -27.12
CA LYS A 597 18.82 21.29 -26.60
C LYS A 597 19.40 22.20 -27.68
#